data_AF-A0A7Y9KJ06-F1
#
_entry.id   AF-A0A7Y9KJ06-F1
#
_cell.length_a   1.000
_cell.length_b   1.000
_cell.length_c   1.000
_cell.angle_alpha   90.00
_cell.angle_beta   90.00
_cell.angle_gamma   90.00
#
_symmetry.space_group_name_H-M   'P 1'
#
loop_
_entity.id
_entity.type
_entity.pdbx_description
1 polymer ?
#
loop_
_entity_poly.entity_id
_entity_poly.type
_entity_poly.pdbx_seq_one_letter_code
_entity_poly.pdbx_strand_id
1 'polypeptide(L)'
;MIDECDLVGDGVADGVIGDPLACDFDFTSLVGQVTPCGETFTDADAAVLEKIRQGPRRTSGEFQWYGLVEGAPYAGLSNTALVNGELVGQPFPFVTLVIAYWLEMNPAWDWRTETYESFEQHIDQMVELYDDVHGASDPDIRAFHDSGGKLLVWHGWSDFGVYAQGTLDWYERVQDILGPGRTKQAVRVFLAPGVDHCGGGPGAQPTGQLEALIEWVEKGHAPKQLLATRAEGGSVVATRPICDYPTVAKYKGSGDVNDAQRYRCVPAEQLTPRMDP
;
A
#
# COMPACT_ATOMS: atom_id res chain seq x y z
N MET A 1 5.71 17.07 -1.29
CA MET A 1 4.80 15.91 -1.31
C MET A 1 3.79 15.96 -0.18
N ILE A 2 4.13 15.64 1.09
CA ILE A 2 3.14 15.65 2.19
C ILE A 2 2.38 16.98 2.25
N ASP A 3 3.09 18.12 2.31
CA ASP A 3 2.44 19.44 2.38
C ASP A 3 1.47 19.74 1.22
N GLU A 4 1.66 19.14 0.05
CA GLU A 4 0.81 19.34 -1.12
C GLU A 4 -0.36 18.37 -1.19
N CYS A 5 -0.21 17.19 -0.60
CA CYS A 5 -1.22 16.12 -0.61
C CYS A 5 -1.93 15.91 0.72
N ASP A 6 -1.55 16.60 1.80
CA ASP A 6 -2.12 16.41 3.15
C ASP A 6 -3.64 16.50 3.13
N LEU A 7 -4.19 17.49 2.42
CA LEU A 7 -5.64 17.71 2.34
C LEU A 7 -6.38 16.74 1.42
N VAL A 8 -5.68 15.86 0.69
CA VAL A 8 -6.25 15.00 -0.34
C VAL A 8 -7.03 13.84 0.30
N GLY A 9 -8.30 13.71 -0.10
CA GLY A 9 -9.22 12.70 0.43
C GLY A 9 -9.93 13.12 1.74
N ASP A 10 -9.17 13.63 2.72
CA ASP A 10 -9.71 13.89 4.07
C ASP A 10 -9.99 15.36 4.40
N GLY A 11 -9.34 16.30 3.71
CA GLY A 11 -9.47 17.75 3.92
C GLY A 11 -8.86 18.28 5.22
N VAL A 12 -7.86 17.62 5.80
CA VAL A 12 -7.19 18.02 7.05
C VAL A 12 -5.69 18.13 6.84
N ALA A 13 -5.07 19.13 7.47
CA ALA A 13 -3.62 19.22 7.51
C ALA A 13 -3.10 18.57 8.80
N ASP A 14 -2.79 17.26 8.76
CA ASP A 14 -2.29 16.49 9.91
C ASP A 14 -1.05 15.63 9.59
N GLY A 15 -0.46 15.82 8.41
CA GLY A 15 0.68 15.07 7.91
C GLY A 15 0.33 13.67 7.43
N VAL A 16 -0.95 13.38 7.18
CA VAL A 16 -1.45 12.09 6.69
C VAL A 16 -2.27 12.34 5.43
N ILE A 17 -1.86 11.76 4.31
CA ILE A 17 -2.65 11.80 3.08
C ILE A 17 -3.81 10.82 3.25
N GLY A 18 -5.04 11.33 3.31
CA GLY A 18 -6.25 10.53 3.49
C GLY A 18 -6.53 9.57 2.31
N ASP A 19 -6.35 10.04 1.08
CA ASP A 19 -6.54 9.25 -0.15
C ASP A 19 -5.37 9.40 -1.15
N PRO A 20 -4.25 8.68 -0.95
CA PRO A 20 -3.09 8.72 -1.83
C PRO A 20 -3.33 8.42 -3.30
N LEU A 21 -4.36 7.65 -3.68
CA LEU A 21 -4.63 7.45 -5.11
C LEU A 21 -5.11 8.73 -5.81
N ALA A 22 -5.64 9.70 -5.04
CA ALA A 22 -6.03 11.02 -5.54
C ALA A 22 -4.90 12.06 -5.50
N CYS A 23 -3.73 11.72 -4.98
CA CYS A 23 -2.56 12.60 -4.96
C CYS A 23 -1.74 12.36 -6.23
N ASP A 24 -1.40 13.44 -6.94
CA ASP A 24 -0.51 13.39 -8.10
C ASP A 24 0.57 14.46 -7.89
N PHE A 25 1.61 14.09 -7.14
CA PHE A 25 2.70 15.01 -6.82
C PHE A 25 3.72 15.07 -7.96
N ASP A 26 4.03 16.27 -8.44
CA ASP A 26 5.04 16.48 -9.48
C ASP A 26 6.46 16.52 -8.87
N PHE A 27 7.21 15.43 -8.98
CA PHE A 27 8.59 15.37 -8.51
C PHE A 27 9.53 16.36 -9.21
N THR A 28 9.20 16.83 -10.42
CA THR A 28 10.04 17.81 -11.13
C THR A 28 10.00 19.19 -10.48
N SER A 29 8.97 19.48 -9.66
CA SER A 29 8.90 20.69 -8.83
C SER A 29 10.05 20.82 -7.83
N LEU A 30 10.72 19.71 -7.51
CA LEU A 30 11.86 19.67 -6.58
C LEU A 30 13.20 19.97 -7.27
N VAL A 31 13.29 19.93 -8.59
CA VAL A 31 14.54 20.11 -9.33
C VAL A 31 15.15 21.49 -9.06
N GLY A 32 16.44 21.50 -8.69
CA GLY A 32 17.18 22.70 -8.33
C GLY A 32 17.08 23.08 -6.85
N GLN A 33 16.23 22.41 -6.06
CA GLN A 33 16.16 22.64 -4.62
C GLN A 33 17.33 21.96 -3.90
N VAL A 34 17.86 22.61 -2.85
CA VAL A 34 18.92 22.03 -2.02
C VAL A 34 18.27 21.17 -0.94
N THR A 35 18.60 19.88 -0.93
CA THR A 35 18.14 18.91 0.06
C THR A 35 18.72 19.22 1.45
N PRO A 36 18.12 18.70 2.54
CA PRO A 36 18.70 18.81 3.88
C PRO A 36 20.12 18.24 4.01
N CYS A 37 20.53 17.37 3.07
CA CYS A 37 21.87 16.81 3.00
C CYS A 37 22.89 17.74 2.32
N GLY A 38 22.46 18.88 1.77
CA GLY A 38 23.31 19.85 1.07
C GLY A 38 23.48 19.60 -0.43
N GLU A 39 22.94 18.50 -0.95
CA GLU A 39 22.95 18.17 -2.38
C GLU A 39 21.78 18.85 -3.11
N THR A 40 21.97 19.21 -4.38
CA THR A 40 20.89 19.74 -5.23
C THR A 40 20.11 18.59 -5.84
N PHE A 41 18.79 18.62 -5.68
CA PHE A 41 17.88 17.66 -6.31
C PHE A 41 17.86 17.86 -7.83
N THR A 42 18.02 16.78 -8.59
CA THR A 42 18.24 16.79 -10.03
C THR A 42 17.08 16.14 -10.80
N ASP A 43 17.07 16.31 -12.13
CA ASP A 43 16.16 15.58 -13.01
C ASP A 43 16.31 14.05 -12.88
N ALA A 44 17.52 13.57 -12.56
CA ALA A 44 17.77 12.15 -12.35
C ALA A 44 17.09 11.65 -11.06
N ASP A 45 17.09 12.46 -9.99
CA ASP A 45 16.40 12.14 -8.75
C ASP A 45 14.88 12.11 -8.96
N ALA A 46 14.34 13.09 -9.69
CA ALA A 46 12.93 13.11 -10.07
C ALA A 46 12.55 11.83 -10.87
N ALA A 47 13.38 11.44 -11.84
CA ALA A 47 13.16 10.25 -12.66
C ALA A 47 13.21 8.95 -11.85
N VAL A 48 14.04 8.86 -10.80
CA VAL A 48 14.05 7.69 -9.90
C VAL A 48 12.77 7.61 -9.09
N LEU A 49 12.32 8.72 -8.49
CA LEU A 49 11.08 8.76 -7.72
C LEU A 49 9.87 8.43 -8.59
N GLU A 50 9.87 8.91 -9.84
CA GLU A 50 8.81 8.61 -10.79
C GLU A 50 8.77 7.12 -11.15
N LYS A 51 9.93 6.46 -11.34
CA LYS A 51 9.98 4.99 -11.53
C LYS A 51 9.45 4.23 -10.31
N ILE A 52 9.76 4.70 -9.10
CA ILE A 52 9.26 4.10 -7.85
C ILE A 52 7.74 4.22 -7.77
N ARG A 53 7.19 5.40 -8.10
CA ARG A 53 5.74 5.66 -8.13
C ARG A 53 5.02 4.83 -9.19
N GLN A 54 5.62 4.67 -10.37
CA GLN A 54 5.04 3.87 -11.44
C GLN A 54 5.02 2.37 -11.10
N GLY A 55 6.06 1.86 -10.44
CA GLY A 55 6.27 0.43 -10.23
C GLY A 55 6.87 -0.26 -11.46
N PRO A 56 7.16 -1.57 -11.37
CA PRO A 56 7.80 -2.31 -12.45
C PRO A 56 6.91 -2.39 -13.69
N ARG A 57 7.56 -2.29 -14.85
CA ARG A 57 6.98 -2.47 -16.18
C ARG A 57 7.85 -3.42 -16.95
N ARG A 58 7.24 -4.21 -17.83
CA ARG A 58 7.98 -4.99 -18.83
C ARG A 58 8.75 -4.03 -19.74
N THR A 59 9.75 -4.55 -20.44
CA THR A 59 10.51 -3.85 -21.48
C THR A 59 9.62 -3.39 -22.63
N SER A 60 8.47 -4.03 -22.82
CA SER A 60 7.38 -3.62 -23.72
C SER A 60 6.57 -2.40 -23.24
N GLY A 61 6.73 -1.99 -21.97
CA GLY A 61 5.94 -0.97 -21.29
C GLY A 61 4.70 -1.52 -20.58
N GLU A 62 4.44 -2.82 -20.66
CA GLU A 62 3.27 -3.45 -20.04
C GLU A 62 3.36 -3.43 -18.50
N PHE A 63 2.22 -3.30 -17.84
CA PHE A 63 2.11 -3.32 -16.38
C PHE A 63 2.58 -4.67 -15.81
N GLN A 64 3.37 -4.64 -14.73
CA GLN A 64 3.69 -5.84 -13.95
C GLN A 64 3.20 -5.74 -12.52
N TRP A 65 3.46 -4.61 -11.86
CA TRP A 65 2.97 -4.37 -10.50
C TRP A 65 2.83 -2.88 -10.22
N TYR A 66 2.04 -2.58 -9.20
CA TYR A 66 1.85 -1.23 -8.70
C TYR A 66 3.17 -0.65 -8.17
N GLY A 67 3.30 0.67 -8.23
CA GLY A 67 4.37 1.39 -7.54
C GLY A 67 3.96 1.88 -6.17
N LEU A 68 4.88 2.60 -5.53
CA LEU A 68 4.66 3.12 -4.19
C LEU A 68 3.75 4.35 -4.24
N VAL A 69 2.72 4.39 -3.38
CA VAL A 69 1.81 5.56 -3.28
C VAL A 69 2.47 6.73 -2.54
N GLU A 70 1.97 7.92 -2.80
CA GLU A 70 2.39 9.13 -2.11
C GLU A 70 2.14 9.03 -0.60
N GLY A 71 3.14 9.45 0.16
CA GLY A 71 3.14 9.39 1.63
C GLY A 71 3.66 8.07 2.21
N ALA A 72 3.88 7.03 1.41
CA ALA A 72 4.62 5.86 1.86
C ALA A 72 6.13 6.13 1.89
N PRO A 73 6.89 5.54 2.84
CA PRO A 73 8.33 5.71 2.89
C PRO A 73 9.01 4.94 1.75
N TYR A 74 10.04 5.51 1.14
CA TYR A 74 10.80 4.85 0.06
C TYR A 74 11.72 3.69 0.52
N ALA A 75 11.47 3.15 1.72
CA ALA A 75 12.28 2.12 2.33
C ALA A 75 12.35 0.88 1.43
N GLY A 76 13.57 0.42 1.16
CA GLY A 76 13.83 -0.75 0.32
C GLY A 76 13.94 -0.47 -1.18
N LEU A 77 13.48 0.69 -1.67
CA LEU A 77 13.50 1.05 -3.10
C LEU A 77 14.55 2.10 -3.45
N SER A 78 14.83 3.04 -2.54
CA SER A 78 15.88 4.07 -2.70
C SER A 78 16.98 4.00 -1.64
N ASN A 79 17.11 2.84 -0.99
CA ASN A 79 18.10 2.63 0.06
C ASN A 79 19.52 2.66 -0.49
N THR A 80 20.41 3.31 0.26
CA THR A 80 21.84 3.37 0.00
C THR A 80 22.64 3.08 1.27
N ALA A 81 23.87 2.62 1.09
CA ALA A 81 24.82 2.38 2.17
C ALA A 81 26.18 2.97 1.81
N LEU A 82 26.93 3.42 2.82
CA LEU A 82 28.33 3.79 2.63
C LEU A 82 29.21 2.55 2.75
N VAL A 83 29.91 2.20 1.68
CA VAL A 83 30.89 1.12 1.64
C VAL A 83 32.24 1.71 1.22
N ASN A 84 33.24 1.64 2.11
CA ASN A 84 34.57 2.23 1.90
C ASN A 84 34.56 3.72 1.51
N GLY A 85 33.56 4.47 2.01
CA GLY A 85 33.40 5.91 1.71
C GLY A 85 32.66 6.22 0.42
N GLU A 86 32.22 5.21 -0.33
CA GLU A 86 31.39 5.35 -1.53
C GLU A 86 29.93 5.01 -1.21
N LEU A 87 29.00 5.81 -1.73
CA LEU A 87 27.58 5.56 -1.60
C LEU A 87 27.14 4.53 -2.65
N VAL A 88 26.64 3.38 -2.21
CA VAL A 88 26.20 2.30 -3.07
C VAL A 88 24.74 1.96 -2.81
N GLY A 89 24.04 1.44 -3.83
CA GLY A 89 22.67 0.96 -3.68
C GLY A 89 22.59 -0.22 -2.72
N GLN A 90 21.57 -0.25 -1.87
CA GLN A 90 21.27 -1.33 -0.94
C GLN A 90 19.86 -1.87 -1.25
N PRO A 91 19.71 -2.91 -2.08
CA PRO A 91 18.40 -3.42 -2.47
C PRO A 91 17.65 -4.03 -1.28
N PHE A 92 16.31 -4.10 -1.40
CA PHE A 92 15.48 -4.79 -0.43
C PHE A 92 15.88 -6.27 -0.31
N PRO A 93 16.31 -6.75 0.88
CA PRO A 93 17.00 -8.04 1.00
C PRO A 93 16.10 -9.22 0.65
N PHE A 94 14.78 -9.13 0.85
CA PHE A 94 13.89 -10.25 0.53
C PHE A 94 13.83 -10.54 -0.97
N VAL A 95 13.92 -9.52 -1.84
CA VAL A 95 13.95 -9.70 -3.29
C VAL A 95 15.24 -10.40 -3.71
N THR A 96 16.38 -9.93 -3.22
CA THR A 96 17.68 -10.52 -3.58
C THR A 96 17.84 -11.93 -3.03
N LEU A 97 17.28 -12.24 -1.85
CA LEU A 97 17.28 -13.58 -1.29
C LEU A 97 16.41 -14.55 -2.10
N VAL A 98 15.22 -14.13 -2.54
CA VAL A 98 14.36 -14.97 -3.38
C VAL A 98 15.05 -15.27 -4.72
N ILE A 99 15.58 -14.25 -5.40
CA ILE A 99 16.26 -14.46 -6.68
C ILE A 99 17.48 -15.38 -6.48
N ALA A 100 18.38 -15.07 -5.54
CA ALA A 100 19.61 -15.83 -5.36
C ALA A 100 19.37 -17.29 -4.95
N TYR A 101 18.45 -17.56 -4.02
CA TYR A 101 18.30 -18.91 -3.45
C TYR A 101 17.25 -19.75 -4.16
N TRP A 102 16.20 -19.15 -4.73
CA TRP A 102 15.06 -19.90 -5.28
C TRP A 102 15.13 -19.97 -6.80
N LEU A 103 15.44 -18.85 -7.47
CA LEU A 103 15.41 -18.78 -8.93
C LEU A 103 16.76 -19.13 -9.55
N GLU A 104 17.83 -18.48 -9.08
CA GLU A 104 19.21 -18.70 -9.53
C GLU A 104 19.84 -19.92 -8.86
N MET A 105 19.32 -20.31 -7.69
CA MET A 105 19.89 -21.37 -6.84
C MET A 105 21.40 -21.23 -6.61
N ASN A 106 21.86 -19.98 -6.53
CA ASN A 106 23.25 -19.59 -6.39
C ASN A 106 23.39 -18.52 -5.28
N PRO A 107 23.85 -18.89 -4.07
CA PRO A 107 24.02 -17.93 -2.98
C PRO A 107 25.11 -16.88 -3.23
N ALA A 108 25.94 -17.06 -4.27
CA ALA A 108 26.94 -16.09 -4.71
C ALA A 108 26.47 -15.22 -5.89
N TRP A 109 25.19 -15.31 -6.28
CA TRP A 109 24.60 -14.43 -7.29
C TRP A 109 24.75 -12.97 -6.88
N ASP A 110 25.22 -12.14 -7.82
CA ASP A 110 25.41 -10.71 -7.61
C ASP A 110 24.27 -9.94 -8.27
N TRP A 111 23.39 -9.34 -7.45
CA TRP A 111 22.28 -8.53 -7.94
C TRP A 111 22.69 -7.40 -8.89
N ARG A 112 23.96 -6.98 -8.86
CA ARG A 112 24.47 -5.95 -9.78
C ARG A 112 24.56 -6.42 -11.23
N THR A 113 24.45 -7.73 -11.48
CA THR A 113 24.35 -8.28 -12.84
C THR A 113 22.91 -8.30 -13.35
N GLU A 114 21.93 -7.92 -12.51
CA GLU A 114 20.52 -7.83 -12.89
C GLU A 114 20.32 -6.77 -13.99
N THR A 115 19.51 -7.12 -14.98
CA THR A 115 19.02 -6.24 -16.03
C THR A 115 17.51 -6.16 -15.97
N TYR A 116 16.90 -5.20 -16.67
CA TYR A 116 15.44 -5.16 -16.78
C TYR A 116 14.87 -6.46 -17.38
N GLU A 117 15.52 -7.01 -18.41
CA GLU A 117 15.07 -8.24 -19.07
C GLU A 117 15.18 -9.46 -18.14
N SER A 118 16.28 -9.62 -17.42
CA SER A 118 16.44 -10.75 -16.48
C SER A 118 15.52 -10.63 -15.27
N PHE A 119 15.27 -9.41 -14.78
CA PHE A 119 14.31 -9.20 -13.69
C PHE A 119 12.87 -9.55 -14.12
N GLU A 120 12.48 -9.21 -15.35
CA GLU A 120 11.20 -9.63 -15.92
C GLU A 120 11.08 -11.15 -16.00
N GLN A 121 12.15 -11.83 -16.44
CA GLN A 121 12.20 -13.29 -16.48
C GLN A 121 12.11 -13.90 -15.08
N HIS A 122 12.74 -13.31 -14.06
CA HIS A 122 12.63 -13.77 -12.68
C HIS A 122 11.21 -13.61 -12.12
N ILE A 123 10.50 -12.54 -12.46
CA ILE A 123 9.09 -12.40 -12.08
C ILE A 123 8.26 -13.53 -12.71
N ASP A 124 8.42 -13.77 -14.02
CA ASP A 124 7.69 -14.82 -14.73
C ASP A 124 8.02 -16.22 -14.16
N GLN A 125 9.30 -16.48 -13.90
CA GLN A 125 9.78 -17.73 -13.32
C GLN A 125 9.26 -17.94 -11.89
N MET A 126 9.18 -16.87 -11.08
CA MET A 126 8.63 -16.95 -9.73
C MET A 126 7.17 -17.37 -9.76
N VAL A 127 6.37 -16.79 -10.67
CA VAL A 127 4.96 -17.18 -10.86
C VAL A 127 4.87 -18.63 -11.34
N GLU A 128 5.61 -18.99 -12.39
CA GLU A 128 5.57 -20.34 -12.98
C GLU A 128 5.92 -21.44 -11.97
N LEU A 129 6.92 -21.22 -11.13
CA LEU A 129 7.42 -22.24 -10.20
C LEU A 129 6.70 -22.26 -8.85
N TYR A 130 6.19 -21.12 -8.38
CA TYR A 130 5.80 -20.97 -6.98
C TYR A 130 4.37 -20.45 -6.75
N ASP A 131 3.63 -20.00 -7.77
CA ASP A 131 2.28 -19.46 -7.56
C ASP A 131 1.32 -20.50 -6.97
N ASP A 132 1.39 -21.76 -7.41
CA ASP A 132 0.55 -22.85 -6.89
C ASP A 132 0.70 -23.11 -5.36
N VAL A 133 1.81 -22.69 -4.75
CA VAL A 133 2.12 -22.96 -3.33
C VAL A 133 2.18 -21.68 -2.50
N HIS A 134 2.71 -20.60 -3.07
CA HIS A 134 2.91 -19.32 -2.39
C HIS A 134 1.95 -18.23 -2.85
N GLY A 135 1.39 -18.36 -4.04
CA GLY A 135 0.35 -17.47 -4.56
C GLY A 135 -0.89 -17.52 -3.68
N ALA A 136 -1.33 -16.34 -3.23
CA ALA A 136 -2.55 -16.18 -2.44
C ALA A 136 -3.48 -15.16 -3.10
N SER A 137 -3.53 -15.19 -4.43
CA SER A 137 -4.20 -14.20 -5.29
C SER A 137 -5.49 -14.72 -5.93
N ASP A 138 -5.92 -15.96 -5.66
CA ASP A 138 -7.16 -16.54 -6.20
C ASP A 138 -8.39 -15.68 -5.81
N PRO A 139 -9.08 -15.06 -6.79
CA PRO A 139 -10.26 -14.26 -6.52
C PRO A 139 -11.55 -15.08 -6.40
N ASP A 140 -11.55 -16.38 -6.76
CA ASP A 140 -12.73 -17.23 -6.66
C ASP A 140 -12.96 -17.76 -5.25
N ILE A 141 -13.49 -16.88 -4.40
CA ILE A 141 -13.85 -17.22 -3.03
C ILE A 141 -15.31 -17.73 -2.91
N ARG A 142 -15.93 -18.25 -3.99
CA ARG A 142 -17.32 -18.75 -3.95
C ARG A 142 -17.56 -19.76 -2.84
N ALA A 143 -16.67 -20.74 -2.71
CA ALA A 143 -16.79 -21.77 -1.68
C ALA A 143 -16.72 -21.16 -0.26
N PHE A 144 -15.83 -20.20 -0.03
CA PHE A 144 -15.71 -19.50 1.25
C PHE A 144 -16.95 -18.66 1.56
N HIS A 145 -17.47 -17.93 0.57
CA HIS A 145 -18.72 -17.18 0.71
C HIS A 145 -19.89 -18.13 1.04
N ASP A 146 -20.04 -19.22 0.28
CA ASP A 146 -21.18 -20.14 0.38
C ASP A 146 -21.15 -20.97 1.67
N SER A 147 -19.98 -21.16 2.28
CA SER A 147 -19.85 -21.71 3.63
C SER A 147 -20.15 -20.70 4.75
N GLY A 148 -20.54 -19.47 4.41
CA GLY A 148 -20.83 -18.39 5.37
C GLY A 148 -19.60 -17.63 5.85
N GLY A 149 -18.44 -17.80 5.21
CA GLY A 149 -17.17 -17.19 5.59
C GLY A 149 -17.22 -15.67 5.66
N LYS A 150 -16.38 -15.11 6.53
CA LYS A 150 -16.22 -13.67 6.77
C LYS A 150 -14.74 -13.34 6.82
N LEU A 151 -14.31 -12.42 5.97
CA LEU A 151 -12.94 -11.95 5.86
C LEU A 151 -12.93 -10.43 6.09
N LEU A 152 -12.23 -10.02 7.13
CA LEU A 152 -11.93 -8.63 7.41
C LEU A 152 -10.46 -8.41 7.07
N VAL A 153 -10.22 -7.65 6.02
CA VAL A 153 -8.88 -7.25 5.58
C VAL A 153 -8.66 -5.81 5.99
N TRP A 154 -7.51 -5.52 6.57
CA TRP A 154 -7.03 -4.16 6.71
C TRP A 154 -5.60 -4.08 6.18
N HIS A 155 -5.24 -2.93 5.62
CA HIS A 155 -3.91 -2.70 5.06
C HIS A 155 -3.47 -1.27 5.40
N GLY A 156 -2.21 -1.11 5.80
CA GLY A 156 -1.59 0.20 5.86
C GLY A 156 -1.50 0.80 4.46
N TRP A 157 -2.01 2.01 4.27
CA TRP A 157 -1.99 2.64 2.96
C TRP A 157 -0.59 3.17 2.60
N SER A 158 0.25 3.40 3.61
CA SER A 158 1.67 3.75 3.48
C SER A 158 2.59 2.53 3.56
N ASP A 159 2.06 1.31 3.36
CA ASP A 159 2.86 0.09 3.42
C ASP A 159 3.86 0.03 2.24
N PHE A 160 5.15 0.15 2.58
CA PHE A 160 6.26 0.11 1.63
C PHE A 160 6.76 -1.30 1.31
N GLY A 161 6.35 -2.30 2.09
CA GLY A 161 6.78 -3.69 1.92
C GLY A 161 5.79 -4.50 1.08
N VAL A 162 4.50 -4.24 1.25
CA VAL A 162 3.41 -4.86 0.49
C VAL A 162 2.45 -3.76 0.07
N TYR A 163 2.22 -3.57 -1.22
CA TYR A 163 1.46 -2.40 -1.67
C TYR A 163 -0.04 -2.67 -1.58
N ALA A 164 -0.76 -1.77 -0.91
CA ALA A 164 -2.19 -1.89 -0.66
C ALA A 164 -3.02 -1.98 -1.94
N GLN A 165 -2.52 -1.45 -3.06
CA GLN A 165 -3.14 -1.62 -4.38
C GLN A 165 -3.33 -3.09 -4.77
N GLY A 166 -2.42 -4.00 -4.39
CA GLY A 166 -2.60 -5.44 -4.65
C GLY A 166 -3.77 -6.05 -3.87
N THR A 167 -4.03 -5.56 -2.65
CA THR A 167 -5.23 -5.95 -1.88
C THR A 167 -6.51 -5.47 -2.55
N LEU A 168 -6.49 -4.26 -3.09
CA LEU A 168 -7.63 -3.70 -3.83
C LEU A 168 -7.89 -4.44 -5.14
N ASP A 169 -6.86 -4.69 -5.94
CA ASP A 169 -6.97 -5.45 -7.19
C ASP A 169 -7.60 -6.82 -6.93
N TRP A 170 -7.11 -7.57 -5.93
CA TRP A 170 -7.72 -8.83 -5.51
C TRP A 170 -9.19 -8.66 -5.07
N TYR A 171 -9.49 -7.71 -4.19
CA TYR A 171 -10.85 -7.48 -3.71
C TYR A 171 -11.83 -7.15 -4.85
N GLU A 172 -11.39 -6.35 -5.81
CA GLU A 172 -12.20 -6.03 -6.97
C GLU A 172 -12.37 -7.26 -7.86
N ARG A 173 -11.33 -8.08 -8.07
CA ARG A 173 -11.44 -9.32 -8.88
C ARG A 173 -12.45 -10.30 -8.25
N VAL A 174 -12.48 -10.37 -6.92
CA VAL A 174 -13.53 -11.06 -6.16
C VAL A 174 -14.92 -10.46 -6.48
N GLN A 175 -15.03 -9.13 -6.53
CA GLN A 175 -16.29 -8.46 -6.90
C GLN A 175 -16.76 -8.77 -8.31
N ASP A 176 -15.86 -8.95 -9.28
CA ASP A 176 -16.24 -9.33 -10.64
C ASP A 176 -16.85 -10.74 -10.70
N ILE A 177 -16.35 -11.66 -9.86
CA ILE A 177 -16.83 -13.06 -9.80
C ILE A 177 -18.12 -13.18 -8.99
N LEU A 178 -18.18 -12.59 -7.80
CA LEU A 178 -19.31 -12.74 -6.88
C LEU A 178 -20.41 -11.69 -7.10
N GLY A 179 -20.07 -10.57 -7.72
CA GLY A 179 -20.86 -9.36 -7.69
C GLY A 179 -20.66 -8.55 -6.39
N PRO A 180 -20.89 -7.23 -6.41
CA PRO A 180 -20.65 -6.36 -5.24
C PRO A 180 -21.43 -6.76 -3.99
N GLY A 181 -22.68 -7.20 -4.16
CA GLY A 181 -23.56 -7.55 -3.03
C GLY A 181 -23.10 -8.78 -2.25
N ARG A 182 -22.72 -9.86 -2.94
CA ARG A 182 -22.20 -11.09 -2.31
C ARG A 182 -20.79 -10.86 -1.75
N THR A 183 -19.97 -10.11 -2.47
CA THR A 183 -18.63 -9.74 -1.97
C THR A 183 -18.74 -9.01 -0.64
N LYS A 184 -19.61 -8.01 -0.54
CA LYS A 184 -19.84 -7.29 0.73
C LYS A 184 -20.43 -8.16 1.84
N GLN A 185 -20.98 -9.34 1.56
CA GLN A 185 -21.43 -10.28 2.60
C GLN A 185 -20.30 -11.15 3.14
N ALA A 186 -19.20 -11.30 2.41
CA ALA A 186 -18.07 -12.15 2.78
C ALA A 186 -16.79 -11.36 3.09
N VAL A 187 -16.56 -10.22 2.44
CA VAL A 187 -15.30 -9.46 2.54
C VAL A 187 -15.56 -8.00 2.87
N ARG A 188 -14.76 -7.46 3.78
CA ARG A 188 -14.64 -6.04 4.13
C ARG A 188 -13.16 -5.64 4.04
N VAL A 189 -12.87 -4.51 3.42
CA VAL A 189 -11.49 -4.00 3.25
C VAL A 189 -11.40 -2.62 3.88
N PHE A 190 -10.42 -2.44 4.76
CA PHE A 190 -10.17 -1.22 5.51
C PHE A 190 -8.75 -0.71 5.27
N LEU A 191 -8.62 0.40 4.55
CA LEU A 191 -7.32 0.95 4.19
C LEU A 191 -6.98 2.09 5.16
N ALA A 192 -5.88 1.94 5.90
CA ALA A 192 -5.52 2.86 6.98
C ALA A 192 -4.52 3.93 6.47
N PRO A 193 -4.94 5.20 6.29
CA PRO A 193 -4.07 6.25 5.79
C PRO A 193 -2.89 6.50 6.73
N GLY A 194 -1.68 6.67 6.17
CA GLY A 194 -0.46 6.95 6.92
C GLY A 194 0.07 5.80 7.77
N VAL A 195 -0.55 4.61 7.74
CA VAL A 195 -0.04 3.44 8.45
C VAL A 195 0.92 2.68 7.54
N ASP A 196 2.13 2.42 8.02
CA ASP A 196 3.17 1.67 7.30
C ASP A 196 2.90 0.15 7.36
N HIS A 197 3.95 -0.66 7.12
CA HIS A 197 3.86 -2.12 7.09
C HIS A 197 3.42 -2.73 8.42
N CYS A 198 2.18 -3.23 8.45
CA CYS A 198 1.51 -3.81 9.63
C CYS A 198 1.32 -2.86 10.84
N GLY A 199 1.73 -1.60 10.77
CA GLY A 199 1.70 -0.65 11.88
C GLY A 199 2.78 0.42 11.75
N GLY A 200 2.83 1.36 12.71
CA GLY A 200 3.72 2.52 12.61
C GLY A 200 3.20 3.59 11.64
N GLY A 201 4.10 4.44 11.15
CA GLY A 201 3.77 5.61 10.33
C GLY A 201 3.06 6.74 11.08
N PRO A 202 2.73 7.84 10.40
CA PRO A 202 1.97 8.96 10.98
C PRO A 202 0.46 8.67 11.12
N GLY A 203 -0.03 7.57 10.60
CA GLY A 203 -1.44 7.22 10.60
C GLY A 203 -1.98 6.74 11.95
N ALA A 204 -3.31 6.69 12.05
CA ALA A 204 -3.99 5.98 13.13
C ALA A 204 -4.17 4.51 12.74
N GLN A 205 -3.74 3.58 13.61
CA GLN A 205 -3.83 2.15 13.36
C GLN A 205 -5.18 1.56 13.83
N PRO A 206 -5.85 0.70 13.03
CA PRO A 206 -7.07 0.03 13.44
C PRO A 206 -6.94 -0.69 14.79
N THR A 207 -7.99 -0.61 15.58
CA THR A 207 -8.13 -1.30 16.87
C THR A 207 -9.46 -2.06 16.89
N GLY A 208 -9.50 -3.20 17.58
CA GLY A 208 -10.74 -3.97 17.75
C GLY A 208 -11.18 -4.79 16.53
N GLN A 209 -10.29 -5.05 15.57
CA GLN A 209 -10.62 -5.79 14.35
C GLN A 209 -11.07 -7.23 14.61
N LEU A 210 -10.52 -7.88 15.64
CA LEU A 210 -10.93 -9.23 16.01
C LEU A 210 -12.35 -9.23 16.58
N GLU A 211 -12.66 -8.28 17.47
CA GLU A 211 -13.99 -8.09 18.04
C GLU A 211 -15.01 -7.76 16.95
N ALA A 212 -14.66 -6.89 16.00
CA ALA A 212 -15.50 -6.58 14.84
C ALA A 212 -15.77 -7.82 13.97
N LEU A 213 -14.76 -8.68 13.78
CA LEU A 213 -14.92 -9.94 13.05
C LEU A 213 -15.82 -10.93 13.82
N ILE A 214 -15.65 -11.04 15.15
CA ILE A 214 -16.50 -11.87 16.02
C ILE A 214 -17.95 -11.41 15.94
N GLU A 215 -18.22 -10.11 16.08
CA GLU A 215 -19.57 -9.54 15.95
C GLU A 215 -20.18 -9.82 14.57
N TRP A 216 -19.37 -9.78 13.51
CA TRP A 216 -19.83 -10.09 12.16
C TRP A 216 -20.17 -11.57 12.00
N VAL A 217 -19.31 -12.47 12.47
CA VAL A 217 -19.50 -13.92 12.36
C VAL A 217 -20.66 -14.40 13.23
N GLU A 218 -20.71 -14.00 14.48
CA GLU A 218 -21.65 -14.55 15.47
C GLU A 218 -23.01 -13.85 15.45
N LYS A 219 -23.05 -12.57 15.07
CA LYS A 219 -24.28 -11.75 15.17
C LYS A 219 -24.71 -11.12 13.84
N GLY A 220 -23.96 -11.35 12.76
CA GLY A 220 -24.26 -10.77 11.45
C GLY A 220 -24.01 -9.26 11.36
N HIS A 221 -23.32 -8.67 12.33
CA HIS A 221 -23.03 -7.23 12.36
C HIS A 221 -21.75 -6.92 11.58
N ALA A 222 -21.87 -6.81 10.26
CA ALA A 222 -20.74 -6.41 9.41
C ALA A 222 -20.22 -5.01 9.79
N PRO A 223 -18.91 -4.83 10.03
CA PRO A 223 -18.37 -3.52 10.30
C PRO A 223 -18.51 -2.62 9.08
N LYS A 224 -18.94 -1.38 9.29
CA LYS A 224 -18.94 -0.31 8.26
C LYS A 224 -17.70 0.57 8.37
N GLN A 225 -17.10 0.58 9.55
CA GLN A 225 -15.90 1.32 9.91
C GLN A 225 -15.14 0.53 10.97
N LEU A 226 -13.83 0.74 11.06
CA LEU A 226 -13.01 0.37 12.20
C LEU A 226 -12.55 1.63 12.92
N LEU A 227 -12.53 1.61 14.25
CA LEU A 227 -11.89 2.69 15.00
C LEU A 227 -10.38 2.49 14.94
N ALA A 228 -9.66 3.53 14.59
CA ALA A 228 -8.22 3.56 14.62
C ALA A 228 -7.69 4.59 15.61
N THR A 229 -6.52 4.30 16.18
CA THR A 229 -5.85 5.14 17.17
C THR A 229 -4.39 5.40 16.77
N ARG A 230 -3.94 6.64 16.92
CA ARG A 230 -2.52 7.00 16.97
C ARG A 230 -2.14 7.28 18.41
N ALA A 231 -1.07 6.65 18.88
CA ALA A 231 -0.57 6.83 20.24
C ALA A 231 0.88 7.32 20.22
N GLU A 232 1.19 8.29 21.08
CA GLU A 232 2.53 8.83 21.29
C GLU A 232 2.86 8.80 22.77
N GLY A 233 4.03 8.28 23.13
CA GLY A 233 4.42 8.14 24.55
C GLY A 233 3.43 7.33 25.39
N GLY A 234 2.67 6.40 24.78
CA GLY A 234 1.65 5.59 25.44
C GLY A 234 0.30 6.29 25.65
N SER A 235 0.12 7.52 25.17
CA SER A 235 -1.16 8.25 25.20
C SER A 235 -1.77 8.34 23.82
N VAL A 236 -3.09 8.17 23.72
CA VAL A 236 -3.83 8.38 22.46
C VAL A 236 -3.81 9.87 22.12
N VAL A 237 -3.27 10.21 20.94
CA VAL A 237 -3.18 11.60 20.45
C VAL A 237 -4.16 11.88 19.32
N ALA A 238 -4.59 10.87 18.58
CA ALA A 238 -5.61 11.00 17.54
C ALA A 238 -6.40 9.71 17.35
N THR A 239 -7.63 9.87 16.89
CA THR A 239 -8.52 8.77 16.47
C THR A 239 -9.09 9.04 15.08
N ARG A 240 -9.23 8.00 14.27
CA ARG A 240 -9.82 8.08 12.92
C ARG A 240 -10.79 6.92 12.72
N PRO A 241 -11.92 7.10 12.02
CA PRO A 241 -12.63 5.96 11.48
C PRO A 241 -11.91 5.51 10.21
N ILE A 242 -11.61 4.21 10.09
CA ILE A 242 -11.20 3.61 8.82
C ILE A 242 -12.45 3.09 8.15
N CYS A 243 -12.73 3.56 6.94
CA CYS A 243 -13.95 3.30 6.21
C CYS A 243 -13.86 2.00 5.39
N ASP A 244 -14.98 1.29 5.23
CA ASP A 244 -15.07 0.16 4.29
C ASP A 244 -14.86 0.66 2.86
N TYR A 245 -13.97 0.02 2.10
CA TYR A 245 -13.72 0.33 0.70
C TYR A 245 -15.04 0.26 -0.13
N PRO A 246 -15.28 1.17 -1.10
CA PRO A 246 -14.40 2.19 -1.66
C PRO A 246 -14.63 3.59 -1.08
N THR A 247 -14.56 3.72 0.25
CA THR A 247 -14.73 5.01 0.91
C THR A 247 -13.56 5.36 1.81
N VAL A 248 -13.29 6.66 1.94
CA VAL A 248 -12.25 7.25 2.81
C VAL A 248 -12.91 8.16 3.85
N ALA A 249 -12.24 8.36 4.98
CA ALA A 249 -12.70 9.25 6.03
C ALA A 249 -12.42 10.71 5.68
N LYS A 250 -13.48 11.52 5.54
CA LYS A 250 -13.38 12.95 5.29
C LYS A 250 -13.84 13.78 6.48
N TYR A 251 -13.05 14.77 6.86
CA TYR A 251 -13.37 15.68 7.95
C TYR A 251 -14.62 16.50 7.62
N LYS A 252 -15.45 16.69 8.64
CA LYS A 252 -16.73 17.42 8.53
C LYS A 252 -16.55 18.94 8.47
N GLY A 253 -15.33 19.44 8.65
CA GLY A 253 -15.01 20.87 8.60
C GLY A 253 -15.20 21.62 9.93
N SER A 254 -15.53 20.92 11.02
CA SER A 254 -15.64 21.52 12.36
C SER A 254 -15.42 20.51 13.48
N GLY A 255 -14.84 21.00 14.59
CA GLY A 255 -14.49 20.19 15.76
C GLY A 255 -12.98 19.97 15.90
N ASP A 256 -12.61 19.05 16.78
CA ASP A 256 -11.23 18.60 16.92
C ASP A 256 -10.88 17.66 15.77
N VAL A 257 -9.84 17.98 15.02
CA VAL A 257 -9.35 17.10 13.95
C VAL A 257 -8.86 15.78 14.49
N ASN A 258 -8.50 15.65 15.77
CA ASN A 258 -8.04 14.40 16.38
C ASN A 258 -9.17 13.46 16.84
N ASP A 259 -10.43 13.84 16.66
CA ASP A 259 -11.61 13.07 17.06
C ASP A 259 -12.28 12.37 15.86
N ALA A 260 -12.31 11.03 15.90
CA ALA A 260 -12.91 10.20 14.86
C ALA A 260 -14.37 10.55 14.55
N GLN A 261 -15.12 11.07 15.53
CA GLN A 261 -16.52 11.47 15.33
C GLN A 261 -16.67 12.67 14.40
N ARG A 262 -15.59 13.40 14.12
CA ARG A 262 -15.56 14.55 13.21
C ARG A 262 -15.35 14.17 11.75
N TYR A 263 -15.33 12.88 11.45
CA TYR A 263 -15.18 12.37 10.09
C TYR A 263 -16.45 11.66 9.61
N ARG A 264 -16.60 11.54 8.29
CA ARG A 264 -17.62 10.72 7.63
C ARG A 264 -16.99 10.00 6.45
N CYS A 265 -17.47 8.80 6.13
CA CYS A 265 -17.03 8.10 4.93
C CYS A 265 -17.60 8.77 3.68
N VAL A 266 -16.74 9.02 2.70
CA VAL A 266 -17.09 9.54 1.37
C VAL A 266 -16.42 8.67 0.31
N PRO A 267 -16.92 8.64 -0.94
CA PRO A 267 -16.25 7.92 -2.03
C PRO A 267 -14.77 8.32 -2.14
N ALA A 268 -13.90 7.32 -2.31
CA ALA A 268 -12.46 7.48 -2.57
C ALA A 268 -12.17 7.37 -4.08
N GLU A 269 -10.97 7.80 -4.46
CA GLU A 269 -10.43 7.57 -5.80
C GLU A 269 -10.32 6.06 -6.09
N GLN A 270 -10.53 5.69 -7.35
CA GLN A 270 -10.54 4.28 -7.75
C GLN A 270 -9.14 3.84 -8.19
N LEU A 271 -8.80 2.58 -7.93
CA LEU A 271 -7.54 2.01 -8.38
C LEU A 271 -7.50 1.95 -9.92
N THR A 272 -6.50 2.58 -10.53
CA THR A 272 -6.21 2.46 -11.96
C THR A 272 -4.68 2.43 -12.21
N PRO A 273 -4.16 1.60 -13.13
CA PRO A 273 -4.85 0.55 -13.88
C PRO A 273 -5.21 -0.64 -13.00
N ARG A 274 -6.25 -1.36 -13.41
CA ARG A 274 -6.59 -2.67 -12.85
C ARG A 274 -5.93 -3.72 -13.71
N MET A 275 -5.31 -4.74 -13.13
CA MET A 275 -4.78 -5.81 -13.97
C MET A 275 -5.96 -6.53 -14.62
N ASP A 276 -5.96 -6.65 -15.95
CA ASP A 276 -6.94 -7.47 -16.64
C ASP A 276 -6.77 -8.96 -16.21
N PRO A 277 -7.87 -9.73 -16.13
CA PRO A 277 -7.85 -11.12 -15.68
C PRO A 277 -7.15 -12.07 -16.67
#